data_AF-A4JP98-F1
#
_entry.id   AF-A4JP98-F1
#
_cell.length_a   1.000
_cell.length_b   1.000
_cell.length_c   1.000
_cell.angle_alpha   90.00
_cell.angle_beta   90.00
_cell.angle_gamma   90.00
#
_symmetry.space_group_name_H-M   'P 1'
#
loop_
_entity.id
_entity.type
_entity.pdbx_description
1 polymer ?
#
loop_
_entity_poly.entity_id
_entity_poly.type
_entity_poly.pdbx_seq_one_letter_code
_entity_poly.pdbx_strand_id
1 'polypeptide(L)'
;MWVGPGLFERITGHFADGSGVDDFASEVQVFLSVRDNIERILNSRRGSLAHLPDYGLDDLSEIYRHLPSSAHKLRRAIEATLLAYEPRLKRIEIEIHPPEPGMLISFTMACHLHQAGLVRFGTNFMPDGKTRLRMLQAALDRY
;
A
#
# COMPACT_ATOMS: atom_id res chain seq x y z
N MET A 1 -7.90 -16.37 16.24
CA MET A 1 -7.30 -15.07 15.88
C MET A 1 -7.76 -14.77 14.46
N TRP A 2 -8.28 -13.57 14.20
CA TRP A 2 -9.24 -13.36 13.10
C TRP A 2 -8.56 -13.12 11.75
N VAL A 3 -8.98 -13.91 10.75
CA VAL A 3 -8.58 -13.80 9.35
C VAL A 3 -9.79 -13.26 8.58
N GLY A 4 -9.67 -12.06 7.99
CA GLY A 4 -10.77 -11.37 7.32
C GLY A 4 -10.39 -9.95 6.85
N PRO A 5 -11.34 -9.21 6.25
CA PRO A 5 -11.09 -7.90 5.67
C PRO A 5 -10.94 -6.85 6.77
N GLY A 6 -10.49 -5.64 6.45
CA GLY A 6 -10.37 -4.55 7.42
C GLY A 6 -11.73 -4.03 7.89
N LEU A 7 -11.70 -3.13 8.88
CA LEU A 7 -12.93 -2.47 9.37
C LEU A 7 -13.67 -1.73 8.25
N PHE A 8 -12.93 -1.06 7.37
CA PHE A 8 -13.51 -0.28 6.26
C PHE A 8 -14.41 -1.16 5.40
N GLU A 9 -13.86 -2.26 4.87
CA GLU A 9 -14.57 -3.18 3.99
C GLU A 9 -15.73 -3.90 4.71
N ARG A 10 -15.61 -4.15 6.02
CA ARG A 10 -16.72 -4.71 6.82
C ARG A 10 -17.90 -3.77 6.98
N ILE A 11 -17.64 -2.46 7.08
CA ILE A 11 -18.68 -1.45 7.21
C ILE A 11 -19.31 -1.19 5.84
N THR A 12 -18.51 -1.10 4.78
CA THR A 12 -18.99 -0.81 3.43
C THR A 12 -19.57 -2.03 2.72
N GLY A 13 -19.18 -3.23 3.12
CA GLY A 13 -19.48 -4.49 2.43
C GLY A 13 -18.70 -4.69 1.12
N HIS A 14 -17.81 -3.76 0.76
CA HIS A 14 -17.16 -3.73 -0.56
C HIS A 14 -15.69 -3.32 -0.47
N PHE A 15 -14.88 -3.86 -1.39
CA PHE A 15 -13.52 -3.40 -1.67
C PHE A 15 -13.52 -2.13 -2.52
N ALA A 16 -12.35 -1.49 -2.67
CA ALA A 16 -12.19 -0.24 -3.41
C ALA A 16 -12.56 -0.33 -4.90
N ASP A 17 -12.50 -1.52 -5.49
CA ASP A 17 -12.93 -1.81 -6.85
C ASP A 17 -14.44 -2.06 -6.99
N GLY A 18 -15.19 -2.03 -5.88
CA GLY A 18 -16.63 -2.24 -5.83
C GLY A 18 -17.06 -3.70 -5.75
N SER A 19 -16.13 -4.65 -5.70
CA SER A 19 -16.44 -6.06 -5.45
C SER A 19 -16.92 -6.29 -4.01
N GLY A 20 -17.83 -7.25 -3.81
CA GLY A 20 -18.39 -7.56 -2.51
C GLY A 20 -17.38 -8.31 -1.65
N VAL A 21 -17.41 -8.06 -0.33
CA VAL A 21 -16.54 -8.78 0.61
C VAL A 21 -16.79 -10.29 0.57
N ASP A 22 -18.06 -10.68 0.49
CA ASP A 22 -18.49 -12.08 0.50
C ASP A 22 -18.17 -12.83 -0.81
N ASP A 23 -17.70 -12.13 -1.85
CA ASP A 23 -17.30 -12.72 -3.14
C ASP A 23 -15.96 -13.48 -3.04
N PHE A 24 -15.20 -13.29 -1.95
CA PHE A 24 -13.86 -13.82 -1.78
C PHE A 24 -13.71 -14.65 -0.50
N ALA A 25 -12.79 -15.62 -0.53
CA ALA A 25 -12.38 -16.34 0.68
C ALA A 25 -11.64 -15.42 1.66
N SER A 26 -11.75 -15.70 2.97
CA SER A 26 -11.21 -14.86 4.05
C SER A 26 -9.73 -14.52 3.88
N GLU A 27 -8.92 -15.44 3.37
CA GLU A 27 -7.49 -15.22 3.12
C GLU A 27 -7.27 -14.18 2.02
N VAL A 28 -8.08 -14.22 0.96
CA VAL A 28 -8.03 -13.27 -0.15
C VAL A 28 -8.54 -11.91 0.31
N GLN A 29 -9.60 -11.88 1.13
CA GLN A 29 -10.14 -10.65 1.70
C GLN A 29 -9.08 -9.86 2.49
N VAL A 30 -8.19 -10.54 3.22
CA VAL A 30 -7.07 -9.89 3.93
C VAL A 30 -6.18 -9.16 2.94
N PHE A 31 -5.73 -9.81 1.87
CA PHE A 31 -4.80 -9.20 0.91
C PHE A 31 -5.43 -8.03 0.15
N LEU A 32 -6.69 -8.16 -0.24
CA LEU A 32 -7.45 -7.09 -0.90
C LEU A 32 -7.63 -5.88 0.03
N SER A 33 -8.02 -6.11 1.28
CA SER A 33 -8.16 -5.04 2.26
C SER A 33 -6.83 -4.36 2.59
N VAL A 34 -5.73 -5.11 2.67
CA VAL A 34 -4.39 -4.53 2.87
C VAL A 34 -3.99 -3.68 1.66
N ARG A 35 -4.22 -4.17 0.44
CA ARG A 35 -4.00 -3.38 -0.79
C ARG A 35 -4.75 -2.06 -0.73
N ASP A 36 -6.05 -2.11 -0.44
CA ASP A 36 -6.93 -0.94 -0.46
C ASP A 36 -6.55 0.07 0.64
N ASN A 37 -6.14 -0.42 1.82
CA ASN A 37 -5.65 0.44 2.88
C ASN A 37 -4.31 1.11 2.54
N ILE A 38 -3.35 0.34 2.00
CA ILE A 38 -2.07 0.89 1.54
C ILE A 38 -2.32 1.95 0.46
N GLU A 39 -3.18 1.68 -0.52
CA GLU A 39 -3.51 2.63 -1.57
C GLU A 39 -4.14 3.91 -1.01
N ARG A 40 -5.03 3.79 -0.03
CA ARG A 40 -5.62 4.95 0.68
C ARG A 40 -4.57 5.77 1.42
N ILE A 41 -3.63 5.12 2.10
CA ILE A 41 -2.53 5.80 2.81
C ILE A 41 -1.62 6.53 1.81
N LEU A 42 -1.17 5.86 0.75
CA LEU A 42 -0.23 6.43 -0.23
C LEU A 42 -0.85 7.54 -1.10
N ASN A 43 -2.18 7.59 -1.22
CA ASN A 43 -2.90 8.68 -1.88
C ASN A 43 -3.32 9.81 -0.93
N SER A 44 -3.01 9.70 0.36
CA SER A 44 -3.29 10.73 1.34
C SER A 44 -2.07 11.61 1.60
N ARG A 45 -2.29 12.91 1.78
CA ARG A 45 -1.24 13.88 2.13
C ARG A 45 -1.16 14.06 3.63
N ARG A 46 0.07 14.09 4.17
CA ARG A 46 0.30 14.41 5.57
C ARG A 46 -0.31 15.76 5.93
N GLY A 47 -0.93 15.83 7.12
CA GLY A 47 -1.64 17.01 7.60
C GLY A 47 -3.05 17.22 7.01
N SER A 48 -3.51 16.35 6.10
CA SER A 48 -4.88 16.46 5.55
C SER A 48 -5.97 16.06 6.53
N LEU A 49 -5.66 15.23 7.53
CA LEU A 49 -6.59 14.81 8.59
C LEU A 49 -6.24 15.50 9.90
N ALA A 50 -7.11 16.39 10.39
CA ALA A 50 -6.86 17.16 11.61
C ALA A 50 -6.62 16.29 12.86
N HIS A 51 -7.25 15.12 12.93
CA HIS A 51 -7.13 14.18 14.04
C HIS A 51 -6.00 13.16 13.88
N LEU A 52 -5.36 13.11 12.70
CA LEU A 52 -4.24 12.24 12.38
C LEU A 52 -3.21 13.02 11.54
N PRO A 53 -2.46 13.95 12.17
CA PRO A 53 -1.58 14.87 11.44
C PRO A 53 -0.47 14.13 10.69
N ASP A 54 -0.04 12.97 11.17
CA ASP A 54 1.03 12.17 10.55
C ASP A 54 0.55 11.20 9.46
N TYR A 55 -0.76 11.12 9.20
CA TYR A 55 -1.34 10.17 8.24
C TYR A 55 -1.10 10.59 6.79
N GLY A 56 -0.62 9.64 5.98
CA GLY A 56 -0.26 9.86 4.58
C GLY A 56 1.20 10.25 4.39
N LEU A 57 1.56 10.54 3.14
CA LEU A 57 2.92 10.91 2.76
C LEU A 57 3.08 12.44 2.75
N ASP A 58 4.31 12.91 3.02
CA ASP A 58 4.67 14.31 2.79
C ASP A 58 4.51 14.68 1.30
N ASP A 59 4.61 15.97 0.96
CA ASP A 59 4.75 16.32 -0.45
C ASP A 59 6.10 15.83 -0.97
N LEU A 60 6.07 14.70 -1.67
CA LEU A 60 7.26 14.03 -2.19
C LEU A 60 7.70 14.57 -3.57
N SER A 61 7.09 15.65 -4.07
CA SER A 61 7.44 16.26 -5.38
C SER A 61 8.94 16.59 -5.49
N GLU A 62 9.55 17.07 -4.41
CA GLU A 62 11.00 17.31 -4.32
C GLU A 62 11.80 16.01 -4.39
N ILE A 63 11.38 14.98 -3.65
CA ILE A 63 12.05 13.67 -3.61
C ILE A 63 12.02 13.01 -4.99
N TYR A 64 10.92 13.17 -5.73
CA TYR A 64 10.75 12.61 -7.07
C TYR A 64 11.69 13.24 -8.09
N ARG A 65 11.89 14.56 -8.06
CA ARG A 65 12.79 15.28 -8.99
C ARG A 65 14.26 14.83 -8.87
N HIS A 66 14.65 14.32 -7.72
CA HIS A 66 16.02 13.94 -7.43
C HIS A 66 16.25 12.42 -7.44
N LEU A 67 15.34 11.63 -8.03
CA LEU A 67 15.61 10.22 -8.25
C LEU A 67 16.72 10.02 -9.31
N PRO A 68 17.64 9.05 -9.11
CA PRO A 68 17.63 8.01 -8.07
C PRO A 68 18.27 8.42 -6.73
N SER A 69 18.94 9.57 -6.63
CA SER A 69 19.70 9.98 -5.43
C SER A 69 18.84 10.08 -4.15
N SER A 70 17.54 10.35 -4.29
CA SER A 70 16.58 10.41 -3.18
C SER A 70 15.78 9.13 -2.92
N ALA A 71 16.10 8.02 -3.60
CA ALA A 71 15.42 6.73 -3.48
C ALA A 71 15.33 6.23 -2.03
N HIS A 72 16.43 6.36 -1.26
CA HIS A 72 16.45 5.95 0.14
C HIS A 72 15.49 6.76 1.01
N LYS A 73 15.32 8.07 0.74
CA LYS A 73 14.37 8.92 1.47
C LYS A 73 12.94 8.51 1.18
N LEU A 74 12.61 8.29 -0.11
CA LEU A 74 11.30 7.80 -0.54
C LEU A 74 10.93 6.49 0.16
N ARG A 75 11.83 5.50 0.11
CA ARG A 75 11.62 4.20 0.73
C ARG A 75 11.38 4.31 2.23
N ARG A 76 12.19 5.10 2.95
CA ARG A 76 12.02 5.29 4.40
C ARG A 76 10.67 5.96 4.74
N ALA A 77 10.24 6.95 3.95
CA ALA A 77 8.97 7.62 4.17
C ALA A 77 7.79 6.68 3.97
N ILE A 78 7.80 5.89 2.89
CA ILE A 78 6.76 4.88 2.62
C ILE A 78 6.76 3.82 3.72
N GLU A 79 7.91 3.23 4.02
CA GLU A 79 8.03 2.17 5.03
C GLU A 79 7.54 2.63 6.40
N ALA A 80 8.00 3.79 6.89
CA ALA A 80 7.59 4.32 8.19
C ALA A 80 6.09 4.59 8.26
N THR A 81 5.51 5.16 7.18
CA THR A 81 4.08 5.49 7.14
C THR A 81 3.22 4.23 7.09
N LEU A 82 3.58 3.27 6.22
CA LEU A 82 2.81 2.04 6.07
C LEU A 82 2.87 1.16 7.32
N LEU A 83 4.04 1.03 7.96
CA LEU A 83 4.15 0.28 9.21
C LEU A 83 3.40 0.93 10.38
N ALA A 84 3.22 2.25 10.36
CA ALA A 84 2.44 2.96 11.37
C ALA A 84 0.91 2.80 11.18
N TYR A 85 0.44 2.71 9.94
CA TYR A 85 -1.00 2.81 9.61
C TYR A 85 -1.62 1.55 8.99
N GLU A 86 -0.85 0.51 8.72
CA GLU A 86 -1.34 -0.83 8.39
C GLU A 86 -0.80 -1.85 9.40
N PRO A 87 -1.50 -2.09 10.53
CA PRO A 87 -1.01 -2.93 11.63
C PRO A 87 -0.89 -4.41 11.26
N ARG A 88 -1.44 -4.84 10.13
CA ARG A 88 -1.26 -6.21 9.64
C ARG A 88 0.14 -6.41 9.04
N LEU A 89 0.82 -5.34 8.62
CA LEU A 89 2.18 -5.39 8.09
C LEU A 89 3.21 -5.56 9.20
N LYS A 90 4.07 -6.56 9.03
CA LYS A 90 5.22 -6.84 9.89
C LYS A 90 6.49 -6.19 9.34
N ARG A 91 6.68 -6.23 8.02
CA ARG A 91 7.87 -5.74 7.32
C ARG A 91 7.53 -5.42 5.88
N ILE A 92 8.21 -4.43 5.30
CA ILE A 92 8.04 -4.03 3.91
C ILE A 92 9.42 -3.94 3.27
N GLU A 93 9.55 -4.49 2.08
CA GLU A 93 10.74 -4.31 1.23
C GLU A 93 10.32 -3.58 -0.04
N ILE A 94 11.05 -2.52 -0.40
CA ILE A 94 10.71 -1.66 -1.52
C ILE A 94 11.86 -1.66 -2.51
N GLU A 95 11.55 -2.01 -3.75
CA GLU A 95 12.47 -2.01 -4.87
C GLU A 95 11.98 -1.01 -5.93
N ILE A 96 12.78 0.02 -6.20
CA ILE A 96 12.44 1.06 -7.17
C ILE A 96 12.99 0.66 -8.53
N HIS A 97 12.14 0.75 -9.55
CA HIS A 97 12.44 0.42 -10.94
C HIS A 97 12.49 1.68 -11.81
N PRO A 98 13.08 1.62 -13.01
CA PRO A 98 12.82 2.61 -14.04
C PRO A 98 11.30 2.76 -14.26
N PRO A 99 10.78 3.99 -14.40
CA PRO A 99 9.36 4.18 -14.59
C PRO A 99 8.86 3.55 -15.91
N GLU A 100 7.71 2.89 -15.86
CA GLU A 100 7.02 2.45 -17.08
C GLU A 100 6.51 3.67 -17.88
N PRO A 101 6.27 3.53 -19.21
CA PRO A 101 5.78 4.62 -20.04
C PRO A 101 4.51 5.29 -19.47
N GLY A 102 4.55 6.61 -19.31
CA GLY A 102 3.44 7.40 -18.76
C GLY A 102 3.37 7.43 -17.23
N MET A 103 4.34 6.85 -16.55
CA MET A 103 4.45 6.85 -15.08
C MET A 103 5.62 7.70 -14.64
N LEU A 104 5.51 8.30 -13.45
CA LEU A 104 6.59 9.08 -12.86
C LEU A 104 7.56 8.17 -12.11
N ILE A 105 7.04 7.16 -11.41
CA ILE A 105 7.82 6.21 -10.60
C ILE A 105 7.12 4.86 -10.63
N SER A 106 7.92 3.80 -10.77
CA SER A 106 7.47 2.43 -10.63
C SER A 106 8.29 1.74 -9.55
N PHE A 107 7.63 1.06 -8.62
CA PHE A 107 8.31 0.28 -7.57
C PHE A 107 7.49 -0.93 -7.16
N THR A 108 8.19 -1.95 -6.66
CA THR A 108 7.57 -3.14 -6.07
C THR A 108 7.65 -3.05 -4.56
N MET A 109 6.55 -3.41 -3.88
CA MET A 109 6.52 -3.61 -2.43
C MET A 109 6.31 -5.09 -2.13
N ALA A 110 7.23 -5.70 -1.38
CA ALA A 110 7.04 -7.00 -0.75
C ALA A 110 6.60 -6.79 0.70
N CYS A 111 5.33 -7.08 0.97
CA CYS A 111 4.65 -6.83 2.23
C CYS A 111 4.50 -8.13 3.01
N HIS A 112 5.29 -8.28 4.07
CA HIS A 112 5.17 -9.40 4.99
C HIS A 112 4.12 -9.09 6.03
N LEU A 113 3.10 -9.95 6.13
CA LEU A 113 1.99 -9.83 7.05
C LEU A 113 2.24 -10.69 8.29
N HIS A 114 1.72 -10.28 9.44
CA HIS A 114 1.90 -11.04 10.68
C HIS A 114 1.30 -12.47 10.63
N GLN A 115 0.22 -12.67 9.87
CA GLN A 115 -0.61 -13.89 9.94
C GLN A 115 -1.03 -14.44 8.57
N ALA A 116 -0.77 -13.72 7.48
CA ALA A 116 -1.25 -14.08 6.14
C ALA A 116 -0.11 -14.35 5.14
N GLY A 117 1.14 -14.33 5.58
CA GLY A 117 2.30 -14.52 4.72
C GLY A 117 2.71 -13.28 3.95
N LEU A 118 3.04 -13.45 2.68
CA LEU A 118 3.65 -12.41 1.85
C LEU A 118 2.75 -12.01 0.69
N VAL A 119 2.55 -10.72 0.50
CA VAL A 119 1.92 -10.16 -0.71
C VAL A 119 2.87 -9.19 -1.41
N ARG A 120 2.95 -9.29 -2.73
CA ARG A 120 3.73 -8.38 -3.58
C ARG A 120 2.82 -7.47 -4.38
N PHE A 121 3.07 -6.18 -4.29
CA PHE A 121 2.36 -5.14 -5.03
C PHE A 121 3.30 -4.43 -6.00
N GLY A 122 2.89 -4.31 -7.25
CA GLY A 122 3.45 -3.37 -8.21
C GLY A 122 2.76 -2.02 -7.99
N THR A 123 3.54 -0.97 -7.86
CA THR A 123 3.05 0.35 -7.45
C THR A 123 3.55 1.40 -8.41
N ASN A 124 2.63 2.20 -8.93
CA ASN A 124 2.91 3.18 -9.95
C ASN A 124 2.40 4.56 -9.52
N PHE A 125 3.32 5.53 -9.48
CA PHE A 125 2.97 6.93 -9.28
C PHE A 125 2.71 7.59 -10.62
N MET A 126 1.55 8.19 -10.75
CA MET A 126 1.01 8.65 -12.02
C MET A 126 1.08 10.18 -12.10
N PRO A 127 1.12 10.79 -13.30
CA PRO A 127 1.20 12.24 -13.45
C PRO A 127 0.01 13.01 -12.84
N ASP A 128 -1.11 12.32 -12.59
CA ASP A 128 -2.29 12.85 -11.88
C ASP A 128 -2.07 12.96 -10.35
N GLY A 129 -0.88 12.61 -9.87
CA GLY A 129 -0.51 12.61 -8.46
C GLY A 129 -1.07 11.42 -7.68
N LYS A 130 -1.66 10.43 -8.35
CA LYS A 130 -2.19 9.23 -7.71
C LYS A 130 -1.20 8.09 -7.74
N THR A 131 -1.15 7.36 -6.64
CA THR A 131 -0.50 6.06 -6.53
C THR A 131 -1.53 4.99 -6.87
N ARG A 132 -1.21 4.07 -7.78
CA ARG A 132 -2.04 2.90 -8.11
C ARG A 132 -1.31 1.63 -7.75
N LEU A 133 -2.00 0.69 -7.09
CA LEU A 133 -1.45 -0.60 -6.69
C LEU A 133 -2.05 -1.73 -7.53
N ARG A 134 -1.20 -2.66 -7.95
CA ARG A 134 -1.59 -3.92 -8.57
C ARG A 134 -1.00 -5.08 -7.78
N MET A 135 -1.83 -6.04 -7.39
CA MET A 135 -1.34 -7.28 -6.81
C MET A 135 -0.60 -8.10 -7.87
N LEU A 136 0.66 -8.44 -7.62
CA LEU A 136 1.49 -9.24 -8.53
C LEU A 136 1.48 -10.70 -8.11
N GLN A 137 1.57 -10.94 -6.81
CA GLN A 137 1.63 -12.28 -6.24
C GLN A 137 1.17 -12.22 -4.78
N ALA A 138 0.43 -13.23 -4.35
CA ALA A 138 0.17 -13.50 -2.94
C ALA A 138 0.61 -14.92 -2.62
N ALA A 139 1.40 -15.08 -1.56
CA ALA A 139 1.87 -16.36 -1.06
C ALA A 139 1.47 -16.47 0.41
N LEU A 140 0.61 -17.45 0.70
CA LEU A 140 0.24 -17.76 2.07
C LEU A 140 1.43 -18.45 2.77
N ASP A 141 1.70 -18.06 4.01
CA ASP A 141 2.58 -18.84 4.87
C ASP A 141 1.86 -20.16 5.19
N ARG A 142 2.17 -21.20 4.41
CA ARG A 142 1.78 -22.58 4.75
C ARG A 142 2.74 -23.04 5.84
N TYR A 143 2.24 -23.04 7.08
CA TYR A 143 2.89 -23.72 8.21
C TYR A 143 2.95 -25.23 7.96
#